data_AF-A0A651HWR4-F1
#
_entry.id   AF-A0A651HWR4-F1
#
_cell.length_a   1.000
_cell.length_b   1.000
_cell.length_c   1.000
_cell.angle_alpha   90.00
_cell.angle_beta   90.00
_cell.angle_gamma   90.00
#
_symmetry.space_group_name_H-M   'P 1'
#
loop_
_entity.id
_entity.type
_entity.pdbx_description
1 polymer ?
#
loop_
_entity_poly.entity_id
_entity_poly.type
_entity_poly.pdbx_seq_one_letter_code
_entity_poly.pdbx_strand_id
1 'polypeptide(L)' 'MKTSTLTIRLDPELEKQLDRLAARTGRSRSEIVREALRRQLAVSQFQDLRRRMMPFAEAAGYLTDEDVFRDVS' A
#
# COMPACT_ATOMS: atom_id res chain seq x y z
N MET A 1 15.08 -18.09 1.20
CA MET A 1 13.97 -17.59 0.34
C MET A 1 14.48 -17.43 -1.08
N LYS A 2 13.73 -17.91 -2.09
CA LYS A 2 14.07 -17.63 -3.49
C LYS A 2 13.86 -16.14 -3.75
N THR A 3 14.90 -15.44 -4.21
CA THR A 3 14.82 -14.02 -4.54
C THR A 3 14.68 -13.90 -6.05
N SER A 4 13.70 -13.13 -6.51
CA SER A 4 13.49 -12.81 -7.93
C SER A 4 13.93 -11.37 -8.19
N THR A 5 14.61 -11.15 -9.31
CA THR A 5 15.04 -9.81 -9.74
C THR A 5 13.98 -9.20 -10.66
N LEU A 6 13.63 -7.94 -10.39
CA LEU A 6 12.74 -7.15 -11.23
C LEU A 6 13.50 -5.93 -11.73
N THR A 7 13.61 -5.78 -13.05
CA THR A 7 14.16 -4.58 -13.69
C THR A 7 13.00 -3.70 -14.14
N ILE A 8 12.95 -2.46 -13.65
CA ILE A 8 11.91 -1.49 -14.00
C ILE A 8 12.53 -0.25 -14.65
N ARG A 9 11.79 0.38 -15.56
CA ARG A 9 12.11 1.72 -16.06
C ARG A 9 11.53 2.76 -15.11
N LEU A 10 12.32 3.76 -14.77
CA LEU A 10 11.89 4.94 -14.02
C LEU A 10 12.10 6.17 -14.89
N ASP A 11 11.21 7.14 -14.79
CA ASP A 11 11.49 8.46 -15.34
C ASP A 11 12.62 9.14 -14.54
N PRO A 12 13.36 10.08 -15.15
CA PRO A 12 14.53 10.68 -14.51
C PRO A 12 14.23 11.45 -13.22
N GLU A 13 13.00 11.95 -13.04
CA GLU A 13 12.65 12.68 -11.82
C GLU A 13 12.38 11.72 -10.67
N LEU A 14 11.66 10.63 -10.93
CA LEU A 14 11.42 9.58 -9.93
C LEU A 14 12.72 8.92 -9.47
N GLU A 15 13.67 8.69 -10.38
CA GLU A 15 15.00 8.19 -10.02
C GLU A 15 15.74 9.15 -9.07
N LYS A 16 15.73 10.46 -9.36
CA LYS A 16 16.32 11.47 -8.47
C LYS A 16 15.65 11.53 -7.10
N GLN A 17 14.32 11.37 -7.04
CA GLN A 17 13.59 11.36 -5.78
C GLN A 17 13.95 10.13 -4.93
N LEU A 18 14.06 8.96 -5.58
CA LEU A 18 14.50 7.73 -4.92
C LEU A 18 15.92 7.89 -4.35
N ASP A 19 16.82 8.53 -5.08
CA ASP A 19 18.20 8.79 -4.65
C ASP A 19 18.30 9.71 -3.46
N ARG A 20 17.58 10.83 -3.50
CA ARG A 20 17.52 11.76 -2.36
C ARG A 20 16.96 11.07 -1.12
N LEU A 21 15.94 10.24 -1.28
CA LEU A 21 15.35 9.51 -0.17
C LEU A 21 16.31 8.45 0.40
N ALA A 22 16.98 7.69 -0.47
CA ALA A 22 18.01 6.73 -0.08
C ALA A 22 19.14 7.40 0.70
N ALA A 23 19.68 8.50 0.18
CA ALA A 23 20.75 9.26 0.82
C ALA A 23 20.33 9.83 2.18
N ARG A 24 19.13 10.40 2.28
CA ARG A 24 18.63 11.00 3.54
C ARG A 24 18.30 9.97 4.62
N THR A 25 17.86 8.77 4.22
CA THR A 25 17.42 7.73 5.16
C THR A 25 18.50 6.70 5.47
N GLY A 26 19.61 6.67 4.71
CA GLY A 26 20.63 5.64 4.80
C GLY A 26 20.18 4.27 4.28
N ARG A 27 19.02 4.20 3.61
CA ARG A 27 18.42 2.95 3.11
C ARG A 27 18.79 2.71 1.66
N SER A 28 18.90 1.44 1.27
CA SER A 28 19.17 1.11 -0.14
C SER A 28 17.95 1.37 -1.04
N ARG A 29 18.19 1.71 -2.31
CA ARG A 29 17.13 1.86 -3.34
C ARG A 29 16.20 0.64 -3.34
N SER A 30 16.76 -0.56 -3.34
CA SER A 30 16.01 -1.82 -3.37
C SER A 30 15.17 -2.05 -2.10
N GLU A 31 15.59 -1.55 -0.95
CA GLU A 31 14.79 -1.63 0.27
C GLU A 31 13.57 -0.71 0.20
N ILE A 32 13.78 0.55 -0.19
CA ILE A 32 12.71 1.54 -0.38
C ILE A 32 11.69 1.04 -1.40
N VAL A 33 12.15 0.57 -2.56
CA VAL A 33 11.26 0.08 -3.64
C VAL A 33 10.49 -1.16 -3.19
N ARG A 34 11.11 -2.10 -2.47
CA ARG A 34 10.40 -3.27 -1.93
C ARG A 34 9.33 -2.86 -0.91
N GLU A 35 9.61 -1.89 -0.06
CA GLU A 35 8.62 -1.39 0.89
C GLU A 35 7.47 -0.69 0.18
N ALA A 36 7.76 0.21 -0.77
CA ALA A 36 6.74 0.89 -1.57
C ALA A 36 5.83 -0.12 -2.29
N LEU A 37 6.41 -1.16 -2.91
CA LEU A 37 5.67 -2.21 -3.59
C LEU A 37 4.75 -2.98 -2.62
N ARG A 38 5.27 -3.36 -1.43
CA ARG A 38 4.45 -4.04 -0.41
C ARG A 38 3.28 -3.17 0.06
N ARG A 39 3.53 -1.88 0.32
CA ARG A 39 2.49 -0.92 0.72
C ARG A 39 1.43 -0.80 -0.37
N GLN A 40 1.85 -0.65 -1.63
CA GLN A 40 0.91 -0.55 -2.75
C GLN A 40 0.04 -1.80 -2.89
N LEU A 41 0.64 -3.00 -2.82
CA LEU A 41 -0.11 -4.26 -2.90
C LEU A 41 -1.09 -4.42 -1.73
N ALA A 42 -0.72 -3.99 -0.52
CA ALA A 42 -1.62 -4.03 0.63
C ALA A 42 -2.81 -3.09 0.45
N VAL A 43 -2.59 -1.85 -0.04
CA VAL A 43 -3.67 -0.90 -0.32
C VAL A 43 -4.61 -1.45 -1.39
N SER A 44 -4.07 -2.01 -2.48
CA SER A 44 -4.90 -2.61 -3.54
C SER A 44 -5.74 -3.78 -3.01
N GLN A 45 -5.15 -4.68 -2.21
CA GLN A 45 -5.88 -5.80 -1.59
C GLN A 45 -6.98 -5.31 -0.64
N PHE A 46 -6.69 -4.30 0.17
CA PHE A 46 -7.68 -3.70 1.06
C PHE A 46 -8.85 -3.09 0.29
N GLN A 47 -8.57 -2.33 -0.77
CA GLN A 47 -9.62 -1.72 -1.61
C GLN A 47 -10.47 -2.76 -2.32
N ASP A 48 -9.86 -3.85 -2.81
CA ASP A 48 -10.58 -4.97 -3.40
C ASP A 48 -11.48 -5.67 -2.39
N LEU A 49 -10.97 -5.93 -1.18
CA LEU A 49 -11.75 -6.52 -0.11
C LEU A 49 -12.91 -5.61 0.30
N ARG A 50 -12.65 -4.31 0.51
CA ARG A 50 -13.67 -3.32 0.84
C ARG A 50 -14.79 -3.34 -0.21
N ARG A 51 -14.45 -3.26 -1.50
CA ARG A 51 -15.44 -3.33 -2.59
C ARG A 51 -16.32 -4.59 -2.52
N ARG A 52 -15.75 -5.74 -2.17
CA ARG A 52 -16.51 -7.00 -2.03
C ARG A 52 -17.37 -7.02 -0.78
N MET A 53 -16.93 -6.39 0.30
CA MET A 53 -17.63 -6.38 1.59
C MET A 53 -18.73 -5.32 1.68
N MET A 54 -18.64 -4.22 0.91
CA MET A 54 -19.59 -3.10 0.96
C MET A 54 -21.07 -3.52 0.92
N PRO A 55 -21.53 -4.41 0.02
CA PRO A 55 -22.96 -4.78 -0.03
C PRO A 55 -23.45 -5.46 1.26
N PHE A 56 -22.58 -6.24 1.91
CA PHE A 56 -22.91 -6.91 3.16
C PHE A 56 -22.89 -5.93 4.34
N ALA A 57 -21.93 -5.00 4.34
CA ALA A 57 -21.84 -3.94 5.34
C ALA A 57 -23.08 -3.03 5.29
N GLU A 58 -23.51 -2.62 4.09
CA GLU A 58 -24.72 -1.82 3.88
C GLU A 58 -25.98 -2.56 4.37
N ALA A 59 -26.13 -3.85 4.03
CA ALA A 59 -27.25 -4.66 4.51
C ALA A 59 -27.28 -4.83 6.03
N ALA A 60 -26.12 -4.74 6.68
CA ALA A 60 -25.96 -4.79 8.13
C ALA A 60 -26.02 -3.40 8.80
N GLY A 61 -26.19 -2.32 8.04
CA GLY A 61 -26.31 -0.95 8.57
C GLY A 61 -24.98 -0.25 8.84
N TYR A 62 -23.85 -0.76 8.33
CA TYR A 62 -22.53 -0.13 8.46
C TYR A 62 -22.21 0.68 7.19
N LEU A 63 -22.41 2.00 7.25
CA LEU A 63 -22.10 2.93 6.15
C LEU A 63 -20.92 3.85 6.47
N THR A 64 -20.73 4.16 7.75
CA THR A 64 -19.70 5.07 8.24
C THR A 64 -18.74 4.38 9.18
N ASP A 65 -17.59 5.00 9.43
CA ASP A 65 -16.64 4.48 10.41
C ASP A 65 -17.26 4.55 11.82
N GLU A 66 -18.10 5.55 12.09
CA GLU A 66 -18.86 5.69 13.34
C GLU A 66 -19.79 4.49 13.60
N ASP A 67 -20.43 3.95 12.57
CA ASP A 67 -21.28 2.76 12.70
C ASP A 67 -20.47 1.55 13.17
N VAL A 68 -19.24 1.42 12.66
CA VAL A 68 -18.34 0.34 13.07
C VAL A 68 -17.86 0.56 14.50
N PHE A 69 -17.42 1.78 14.83
CA PHE A 69 -16.88 2.08 16.16
C PHE A 69 -17.91 1.88 17.28
N ARG A 70 -19.18 2.20 17.02
CA ARG A 70 -20.28 1.96 17.97
C ARG A 70 -20.31 0.51 18.48
N ASP A 71 -19.99 -0.45 17.61
CA ASP A 71 -20.20 -1.86 17.88
C ASP A 71 -18.90 -2.62 18.25
N VAL A 72 -17.72 -2.00 18.10
CA VAL A 72 -16.41 -2.63 18.39
C VAL A 72 -15.53 -1.92 19.42
N SER A 73 -15.95 -0.74 19.92
CA SER A 73 -15.17 0.07 20.88
C SER A 73 -15.62 -0.10 22.32
#